data_AF-A0A3D4X6C2-F1
#
_entry.id   AF-A0A3D4X6C2-F1
#
_cell.length_a   1.000
_cell.length_b   1.000
_cell.length_c   1.000
_cell.angle_alpha   90.00
_cell.angle_beta   90.00
_cell.angle_gamma   90.00
#
_symmetry.space_group_name_H-M   'P 1'
#
loop_
_entity.id
_entity.type
_entity.pdbx_description
1 polymer ?
#
loop_
_entity_poly.entity_id
_entity_poly.type
_entity_poly.pdbx_seq_one_letter_code
_entity_poly.pdbx_strand_id
1 'polypeptide(L)'
;MDVSTTIKKFGLEQAFKYLHKDPEKNMLKLMDWADKFAGDELEAQRKIVREAMTNPEHPYYGYIRHILNDIDPHVMKTTAVNFFINAALAGWPRQEECRKKYGCNIPWTILLDPTSACNLHCTGCW
;
A
#
# COMPACT_ATOMS: atom_id res chain seq x y z
N MET A 1 -17.54 -18.87 -4.60
CA MET A 1 -16.38 -17.99 -4.87
C MET A 1 -16.15 -17.98 -6.36
N ASP A 2 -16.06 -16.81 -6.98
CA ASP A 2 -15.92 -16.65 -8.43
C ASP A 2 -14.53 -17.10 -8.92
N VAL A 3 -14.47 -17.79 -10.05
CA VAL A 3 -13.23 -18.35 -10.65
C VAL A 3 -12.24 -17.23 -10.98
N SER A 4 -12.75 -16.04 -11.35
CA SER A 4 -11.95 -14.82 -11.55
C SER A 4 -11.19 -14.41 -10.29
N THR A 5 -11.82 -14.50 -9.12
CA THR A 5 -11.21 -14.15 -7.84
C THR A 5 -10.09 -15.12 -7.47
N THR A 6 -10.28 -16.42 -7.73
CA THR A 6 -9.27 -17.46 -7.47
C THR A 6 -8.05 -17.31 -8.39
N ILE A 7 -8.27 -17.01 -9.67
CA ILE A 7 -7.20 -16.76 -10.65
C ILE A 7 -6.42 -15.49 -10.29
N LYS A 8 -7.10 -14.41 -9.88
CA LYS A 8 -6.46 -13.18 -9.39
C LYS A 8 -5.60 -13.44 -8.15
N LYS A 9 -6.12 -14.22 -7.19
CA LYS A 9 -5.38 -14.61 -5.97
C LYS A 9 -4.13 -15.43 -6.31
N PHE A 10 -4.25 -16.43 -7.16
CA PHE A 10 -3.11 -17.26 -7.57
C PHE A 10 -2.06 -16.46 -8.37
N GLY A 11 -2.49 -15.57 -9.28
CA GLY A 11 -1.61 -14.68 -10.02
C GLY A 11 -0.84 -13.72 -9.11
N LEU A 12 -1.50 -13.17 -8.09
CA LEU A 12 -0.87 -12.36 -7.06
C LEU A 12 0.14 -13.18 -6.26
N GLU A 13 -0.22 -14.37 -5.79
CA GLU A 13 0.68 -15.24 -5.02
C GLU A 13 1.96 -15.62 -5.79
N GLN A 14 1.86 -15.84 -7.11
CA GLN A 14 3.01 -16.09 -7.97
C GLN A 14 3.83 -14.82 -8.25
N ALA A 15 3.19 -13.67 -8.44
CA ALA A 15 3.88 -12.39 -8.54
C ALA A 15 4.71 -12.08 -7.28
N PHE A 16 4.16 -12.40 -6.10
CA PHE A 16 4.87 -12.27 -4.81
C PHE A 16 6.05 -13.21 -4.66
N LYS A 17 5.97 -14.45 -5.15
CA LYS A 17 7.14 -15.34 -5.21
C LYS A 17 8.24 -14.79 -6.12
N TYR A 18 7.86 -14.09 -7.20
CA TYR A 18 8.81 -13.47 -8.10
C TYR A 18 9.49 -12.25 -7.45
N LEU A 19 8.73 -11.45 -6.69
CA LEU A 19 9.23 -10.27 -5.96
C LEU A 19 10.44 -10.56 -5.08
N HIS A 20 10.45 -11.67 -4.35
CA HIS A 20 11.56 -11.99 -3.45
C HIS A 20 12.88 -12.36 -4.14
N LYS A 21 12.90 -12.69 -5.44
CA LYS A 21 14.14 -13.03 -6.14
C LYS A 21 15.01 -11.81 -6.48
N ASP A 22 14.36 -10.67 -6.71
CA ASP A 22 15.00 -9.39 -7.07
C ASP A 22 14.07 -8.26 -6.61
N PRO A 23 14.06 -7.94 -5.30
CA PRO A 23 13.08 -7.04 -4.70
C PRO A 23 13.08 -5.67 -5.36
N GLU A 24 14.26 -5.13 -5.67
CA GLU A 24 14.40 -3.80 -6.26
C GLU A 24 13.76 -3.72 -7.66
N LYS A 25 14.12 -4.65 -8.55
CA LYS A 25 13.60 -4.65 -9.92
C LYS A 25 12.12 -4.99 -9.96
N ASN A 26 11.67 -5.90 -9.11
CA ASN A 26 10.29 -6.37 -9.13
C ASN A 26 9.32 -5.37 -8.47
N MET A 27 9.78 -4.56 -7.54
CA MET A 27 8.98 -3.47 -6.98
C MET A 27 8.68 -2.38 -8.00
N LEU A 28 9.62 -2.05 -8.89
CA LEU A 28 9.33 -1.11 -9.99
C LEU A 28 8.27 -1.69 -10.95
N LYS A 29 8.33 -3.00 -11.23
CA LYS A 29 7.28 -3.67 -12.01
C LYS A 29 5.92 -3.67 -11.31
N LEU A 30 5.89 -3.76 -9.98
CA LEU A 30 4.65 -3.60 -9.23
C LEU A 30 4.08 -2.19 -9.38
N MET A 31 4.93 -1.17 -9.38
CA MET A 31 4.48 0.21 -9.65
C MET A 31 3.95 0.35 -11.07
N ASP A 32 4.56 -0.30 -12.06
CA ASP A 32 4.05 -0.31 -13.44
C ASP A 32 2.67 -1.00 -13.54
N TRP A 33 2.47 -2.06 -12.76
CA TRP A 33 1.16 -2.69 -12.62
C TRP A 33 0.16 -1.74 -11.93
N ALA A 34 0.57 -1.08 -10.86
CA ALA A 34 -0.28 -0.10 -10.17
C ALA A 34 -0.72 1.01 -11.14
N ASP A 35 0.19 1.55 -11.94
CA ASP A 35 -0.14 2.56 -12.97
C ASP A 35 -1.15 2.03 -13.98
N LYS A 36 -1.02 0.78 -14.41
CA LYS A 36 -1.94 0.15 -15.37
C LYS A 36 -3.33 -0.09 -14.80
N PHE A 37 -3.44 -0.48 -13.54
CA PHE A 37 -4.70 -0.94 -12.94
C PHE A 37 -5.43 0.14 -12.13
N ALA A 38 -4.74 1.16 -11.65
CA ALA A 38 -5.34 2.25 -10.88
C ALA A 38 -6.06 3.29 -11.75
N GLY A 39 -5.79 3.32 -13.07
CA GLY A 39 -6.27 4.40 -13.93
C GLY A 39 -5.76 5.77 -13.44
N ASP A 40 -6.64 6.77 -13.47
CA ASP A 40 -6.31 8.15 -13.08
C ASP A 40 -6.30 8.36 -11.54
N GLU A 41 -6.64 7.34 -10.76
CA GLU A 41 -6.77 7.45 -9.30
C GLU A 41 -5.42 7.42 -8.59
N LEU A 42 -5.13 8.34 -7.67
CA LEU A 42 -3.90 8.36 -6.87
C LEU A 42 -2.61 8.64 -7.69
N GLU A 43 -2.69 9.28 -8.85
CA GLU A 43 -1.53 9.54 -9.72
C GLU A 43 -0.38 10.25 -8.98
N ALA A 44 -0.69 11.31 -8.23
CA ALA A 44 0.32 12.06 -7.46
C ALA A 44 1.03 11.18 -6.43
N GLN A 45 0.28 10.33 -5.71
CA GLN A 45 0.81 9.41 -4.72
C GLN A 45 1.68 8.34 -5.39
N ARG A 46 1.26 7.78 -6.53
CA ARG A 46 2.07 6.81 -7.29
C ARG A 46 3.40 7.42 -7.73
N LYS A 47 3.38 8.68 -8.19
CA LYS A 47 4.61 9.40 -8.58
C LYS A 47 5.56 9.59 -7.40
N ILE A 48 5.05 10.05 -6.25
CA ILE A 48 5.86 10.24 -5.02
C ILE A 48 6.46 8.91 -4.56
N VAL A 49 5.66 7.83 -4.55
CA VAL A 49 6.15 6.50 -4.18
C VAL A 49 7.24 6.04 -5.13
N ARG A 50 7.05 6.21 -6.44
CA ARG A 50 8.06 5.86 -7.45
C ARG A 50 9.34 6.66 -7.26
N GLU A 51 9.25 7.96 -7.04
CA GLU A 51 10.41 8.82 -6.75
C GLU A 51 11.17 8.36 -5.51
N ALA A 52 10.44 8.08 -4.42
CA ALA A 52 11.02 7.58 -3.18
C ALA A 52 11.77 6.25 -3.36
N MET A 53 11.32 5.41 -4.29
CA MET A 53 11.95 4.14 -4.60
C MET A 53 13.18 4.26 -5.51
N THR A 54 13.26 5.30 -6.36
CA THR A 54 14.30 5.40 -7.40
C THR A 54 15.36 6.46 -7.12
N ASN A 55 15.09 7.46 -6.28
CA ASN A 55 16.02 8.55 -6.00
C ASN A 55 16.80 8.27 -4.70
N PRO A 56 18.12 8.00 -4.76
CA PRO A 56 18.94 7.73 -3.57
C PRO A 56 18.98 8.88 -2.55
N GLU A 57 18.79 10.12 -3.00
CA GLU A 57 18.78 11.32 -2.15
C GLU A 57 17.42 11.55 -1.46
N HIS A 58 16.40 10.75 -1.80
CA HIS A 58 15.08 10.89 -1.18
C HIS A 58 15.10 10.41 0.27
N PRO A 59 14.50 11.14 1.23
CA PRO A 59 14.55 10.78 2.66
C PRO A 59 14.06 9.37 2.98
N TYR A 60 13.13 8.85 2.17
CA TYR A 60 12.55 7.51 2.34
C TYR A 60 13.27 6.38 1.59
N TYR A 61 14.29 6.69 0.77
CA TYR A 61 14.96 5.69 -0.06
C TYR A 61 15.57 4.56 0.78
N GLY A 62 16.34 4.90 1.80
CA GLY A 62 16.94 3.91 2.71
C GLY A 62 15.91 3.05 3.44
N TYR A 63 14.81 3.67 3.90
CA TYR A 63 13.72 2.94 4.56
C TYR A 63 13.05 1.94 3.64
N ILE A 64 12.83 2.31 2.38
CA ILE A 64 12.27 1.40 1.37
C ILE A 64 13.23 0.22 1.14
N ARG A 65 14.54 0.46 1.03
CA ARG A 65 15.52 -0.64 0.91
C ARG A 65 15.50 -1.57 2.11
N HIS A 66 15.39 -1.04 3.32
CA HIS A 66 15.26 -1.85 4.53
C HIS A 66 13.99 -2.70 4.50
N ILE A 67 12.86 -2.14 4.06
CA ILE A 67 11.61 -2.91 3.90
C ILE A 67 11.77 -4.07 2.90
N LEU A 68 12.56 -3.87 1.85
CA LEU A 68 12.73 -4.86 0.79
C LEU A 68 13.73 -5.96 1.12
N ASN A 69 14.79 -5.62 1.86
CA ASN A 69 15.92 -6.52 2.07
C ASN A 69 15.94 -7.13 3.48
N ASP A 70 15.40 -6.43 4.48
CA ASP A 70 15.61 -6.79 5.89
C ASP A 70 14.33 -7.28 6.59
N ILE A 71 13.15 -6.99 6.02
CA ILE A 71 11.87 -7.45 6.57
C ILE A 71 11.56 -8.87 6.08
N ASP A 72 10.94 -9.66 6.97
CA ASP A 72 10.46 -10.99 6.64
C ASP A 72 9.60 -10.99 5.36
N PRO A 73 9.91 -11.88 4.38
CA PRO A 73 9.19 -11.98 3.12
C PRO A 73 7.67 -12.08 3.24
N HIS A 74 7.18 -12.82 4.24
CA HIS A 74 5.74 -12.98 4.48
C HIS A 74 5.09 -11.68 4.94
N VAL A 75 5.76 -10.91 5.79
CA VAL A 75 5.28 -9.59 6.24
C VAL A 75 5.24 -8.61 5.07
N MET A 76 6.31 -8.54 4.27
CA MET A 76 6.36 -7.69 3.09
C MET A 76 5.22 -8.01 2.10
N LYS A 77 5.02 -9.31 1.81
CA LYS A 77 3.90 -9.78 0.97
C LYS A 77 2.54 -9.38 1.56
N THR A 78 2.35 -9.55 2.86
CA THR A 78 1.09 -9.24 3.53
C THR A 78 0.77 -7.76 3.46
N THR A 79 1.76 -6.90 3.72
CA THR A 79 1.64 -5.45 3.54
C THR A 79 1.30 -5.10 2.10
N ALA A 80 1.98 -5.70 1.13
CA ALA A 80 1.74 -5.41 -0.28
C ALA A 80 0.31 -5.78 -0.73
N VAL A 81 -0.20 -6.94 -0.33
CA VAL A 81 -1.58 -7.36 -0.63
C VAL A 81 -2.60 -6.48 0.07
N ASN A 82 -2.45 -6.24 1.37
CA ASN A 82 -3.50 -5.59 2.13
C ASN A 82 -3.49 -4.06 1.96
N PHE A 83 -2.32 -3.44 2.03
CA PHE A 83 -2.20 -1.99 1.98
C PHE A 83 -2.30 -1.47 0.55
N PHE A 84 -1.48 -1.98 -0.38
CA PHE A 84 -1.45 -1.44 -1.74
C PHE A 84 -2.57 -2.02 -2.63
N ILE A 85 -2.84 -3.32 -2.59
CA ILE A 85 -3.87 -3.90 -3.47
C ILE A 85 -5.27 -3.71 -2.89
N ASN A 86 -5.53 -4.21 -1.67
CA ASN A 86 -6.88 -4.20 -1.12
C ASN A 86 -7.32 -2.80 -0.68
N ALA A 87 -6.51 -2.07 0.09
CA ALA A 87 -6.90 -0.77 0.62
C ALA A 87 -6.78 0.37 -0.41
N ALA A 88 -5.69 0.44 -1.18
CA ALA A 88 -5.52 1.48 -2.18
C ALA A 88 -6.20 1.12 -3.52
N LEU A 89 -5.68 0.15 -4.28
CA LEU A 89 -6.16 -0.11 -5.65
C LEU A 89 -7.63 -0.54 -5.74
N ALA A 90 -8.05 -1.51 -4.92
CA ALA A 90 -9.42 -2.03 -4.95
C ALA A 90 -10.37 -1.22 -4.04
N GLY A 91 -9.87 -0.69 -2.93
CA GLY A 91 -10.65 0.02 -1.93
C GLY A 91 -11.02 1.45 -2.36
N TRP A 92 -10.11 2.16 -3.01
CA TRP A 92 -10.30 3.57 -3.37
C TRP A 92 -11.50 3.81 -4.32
N PRO A 93 -11.70 3.04 -5.41
CA PRO A 93 -12.88 3.22 -6.26
C PRO A 93 -14.19 3.02 -5.50
N ARG A 94 -14.26 2.01 -4.63
CA ARG A 94 -15.42 1.76 -3.77
C ARG A 94 -15.66 2.93 -2.81
N GLN A 95 -14.58 3.52 -2.30
CA GLN A 95 -14.65 4.68 -1.43
C GLN A 95 -15.22 5.90 -2.17
N GLU A 96 -14.76 6.16 -3.40
CA GLU A 96 -15.29 7.20 -4.30
C GLU A 96 -16.77 6.98 -4.65
N GLU A 97 -17.15 5.74 -5.00
CA GLU A 97 -18.56 5.38 -5.22
C GLU A 97 -19.42 5.67 -4.00
N CYS A 98 -18.94 5.34 -2.80
CA CYS A 98 -19.66 5.63 -1.55
C CYS A 98 -19.73 7.13 -1.27
N ARG A 99 -18.66 7.90 -1.53
CA ARG A 99 -18.67 9.38 -1.39
C ARG A 99 -19.76 10.00 -2.26
N LYS A 100 -19.83 9.58 -3.53
CA LYS A 100 -20.86 10.04 -4.48
C LYS A 100 -22.26 9.60 -4.05
N LYS A 101 -22.43 8.33 -3.65
CA LYS A 101 -23.72 7.77 -3.25
C LYS A 101 -24.31 8.45 -2.01
N TYR A 102 -23.49 8.69 -0.99
CA TYR A 102 -23.95 9.18 0.30
C TYR A 102 -23.79 10.70 0.47
N GLY A 103 -23.12 11.37 -0.47
CA GLY A 103 -22.91 12.82 -0.42
C GLY A 103 -22.04 13.26 0.75
N CYS A 104 -21.11 12.41 1.20
CA CYS A 104 -20.26 12.68 2.36
C CYS A 104 -18.84 12.13 2.18
N ASN A 105 -17.92 12.63 3.01
CA ASN A 105 -16.56 12.10 3.05
C ASN A 105 -16.57 10.68 3.65
N ILE A 106 -16.05 9.72 2.90
CA ILE A 106 -15.79 8.37 3.41
C ILE A 106 -14.32 8.34 3.86
N PRO A 107 -14.00 7.93 5.10
CA PRO A 107 -12.63 7.85 5.59
C PRO A 107 -11.89 6.68 4.94
N TRP A 108 -10.60 6.88 4.61
CA TRP A 108 -9.72 5.82 4.10
C TRP A 108 -9.07 5.03 5.25
N THR A 109 -8.73 5.74 6.33
CA THR A 109 -8.23 5.18 7.58
C THR A 109 -9.05 5.75 8.72
N ILE A 110 -9.31 4.92 9.73
CA ILE A 110 -9.95 5.31 10.98
C ILE A 110 -8.90 5.13 12.07
N LEU A 111 -8.56 6.21 12.77
CA LEU A 111 -7.81 6.16 14.01
C LEU A 111 -8.83 6.09 15.14
N LEU A 112 -8.77 5.02 15.93
CA LEU A 112 -9.60 4.84 17.12
C LEU A 112 -8.69 4.82 18.34
N ASP A 113 -8.78 5.86 19.17
CA ASP A 113 -8.19 5.87 20.49
C ASP A 113 -9.25 5.42 21.52
N PRO A 114 -9.22 4.16 21.98
CA PRO A 114 -10.21 3.67 22.93
C PRO A 114 -9.99 4.25 24.34
N THR A 115 -8.83 4.85 24.64
CA THR A 115 -8.55 5.45 25.94
C THR A 115 -7.38 6.43 25.88
N SER A 116 -7.62 7.66 26.32
CA SER A 116 -6.55 8.65 26.53
C SER A 116 -5.95 8.57 27.94
N ALA A 117 -6.23 7.51 28.70
CA ALA A 117 -5.61 7.29 30.00
C ALA A 117 -4.14 6.86 29.81
N CYS A 118 -3.23 7.73 30.20
CA CYS A 118 -1.78 7.49 30.16
C CYS A 118 -1.17 7.88 31.52
N ASN A 119 -0.27 7.06 32.05
CA ASN A 119 0.45 7.32 33.31
C ASN A 119 1.79 8.05 33.11
N LEU A 120 2.00 8.64 31.94
CA LEU A 120 3.20 9.41 31.57
C LEU A 120 2.87 10.90 31.46
N HIS A 121 3.91 11.74 31.43
CA HIS A 121 3.81 13.20 31.33
C HIS A 121 4.73 13.74 30.22
N CYS A 122 4.59 13.19 29.02
CA CYS A 122 5.47 13.51 27.90
C CYS A 122 5.24 14.93 27.38
N THR A 123 6.32 15.71 27.25
CA THR A 123 6.27 17.01 26.56
C THR A 123 5.83 16.80 25.12
N GLY A 124 4.73 17.44 24.71
CA GLY A 124 4.19 17.35 23.35
C GLY A 124 3.25 16.18 23.07
N CYS A 125 2.86 15.41 24.08
CA CYS A 125 1.66 14.57 23.97
C CYS A 125 0.43 15.48 23.81
N TRP A 126 -0.45 15.14 22.85
CA TRP A 126 -1.75 15.79 22.70
C TRP A 126 -2.59 15.60 23.97
#